data_AF-A0A9W7FY47-F1
#
_entry.id   AF-A0A9W7FY47-F1
#
_cell.length_a   1.000
_cell.length_b   1.000
_cell.length_c   1.000
_cell.angle_alpha   90.00
_cell.angle_beta   90.00
_cell.angle_gamma   90.00
#
_symmetry.space_group_name_H-M   'P 1'
#
loop_
_entity.id
_entity.type
_entity.pdbx_description
1 polymer ?
#
loop_
_entity_poly.entity_id
_entity_poly.type
_entity_poly.pdbx_seq_one_letter_code
_entity_poly.pdbx_strand_id
1 'polypeptide(L)'
;MHRPIIFLLLLSVSLPTSSLASSTCRDKDEVAVQNLMPNSNGCSKPPGMEVGGEEDFTYCCDRHDACYQTCGMSKKYCESDFGSCMKAMCSGNFEHNPGCKGAAEIYKMGVSMFGGAPYQNMQDDSCECVGKEKVVGRYQKWFREIYKSSGLGDDEIEEKVGTLVGKMGEMEASAARDFGRDTFYKLLKKYDEAITKVDGRVGRNPPRLKKKKKAKTKKGEL
;
A
#
# COMPACT_ATOMS: atom_id res chain seq x y z
N MET A 1 25.01 -25.51 63.23
CA MET A 1 23.70 -25.54 62.55
C MET A 1 23.45 -24.17 61.93
N HIS A 2 23.67 -23.98 60.64
CA HIS A 2 23.31 -22.75 59.90
C HIS A 2 22.73 -23.17 58.54
N ARG A 3 21.47 -22.80 58.27
CA ARG A 3 20.81 -23.00 56.97
C ARG A 3 21.08 -21.76 56.10
N PRO A 4 21.51 -21.89 54.84
CA PRO A 4 21.60 -20.74 53.97
C PRO A 4 20.21 -20.36 53.46
N ILE A 5 19.88 -19.07 53.59
CA ILE A 5 18.68 -18.46 53.06
C ILE A 5 18.92 -18.21 51.57
N ILE A 6 18.21 -18.92 50.71
CA ILE A 6 18.22 -18.69 49.26
C ILE A 6 17.26 -17.54 48.97
N PHE A 7 17.82 -16.38 48.63
CA PHE A 7 17.05 -15.26 48.09
C PHE A 7 16.68 -15.56 46.63
N LEU A 8 15.42 -15.90 46.40
CA LEU A 8 14.82 -15.99 45.07
C LEU A 8 14.57 -14.57 44.54
N LEU A 9 15.47 -14.09 43.68
CA LEU A 9 15.29 -12.88 42.89
C LEU A 9 14.14 -13.09 41.89
N LEU A 10 12.97 -12.51 42.20
CA LEU A 10 11.87 -12.38 41.25
C LEU A 10 12.26 -11.35 40.18
N LEU A 11 12.66 -11.84 39.01
CA LEU A 11 12.76 -11.02 37.80
C LEU A 11 11.35 -10.53 37.44
N SER A 12 11.08 -9.26 37.69
CA SER A 12 9.89 -8.58 37.19
C SER A 12 9.98 -8.51 35.66
N VAL A 13 9.28 -9.40 34.97
CA VAL A 13 9.09 -9.30 33.53
C VAL A 13 8.14 -8.12 33.28
N SER A 14 8.70 -6.96 32.96
CA SER A 14 7.93 -5.84 32.42
C SER A 14 7.41 -6.27 31.05
N LEU A 15 6.10 -6.55 30.96
CA LEU A 15 5.43 -6.76 29.68
C LEU A 15 5.72 -5.55 28.77
N PRO A 16 6.05 -5.75 27.49
CA PRO A 16 6.16 -4.64 26.55
C PRO A 16 4.80 -3.94 26.52
N THR A 17 4.81 -2.63 26.75
CA THR A 17 3.64 -1.79 26.47
C THR A 17 3.23 -2.07 25.04
N SER A 18 2.05 -2.65 24.83
CA SER A 18 1.52 -2.96 23.52
C SER A 18 1.67 -1.72 22.64
N SER A 19 2.61 -1.76 21.69
CA SER A 19 2.67 -0.75 20.64
C SER A 19 1.30 -0.79 20.00
N LEU A 20 0.51 0.28 20.19
CA LEU A 20 -0.75 0.43 19.50
C LEU A 20 -0.48 0.14 18.02
N ALA A 21 -1.34 -0.65 17.39
CA ALA A 21 -1.23 -0.83 15.96
C ALA A 21 -1.23 0.57 15.34
N SER A 22 -0.27 0.86 14.47
CA SER A 22 -0.06 2.16 13.83
C SER A 22 -1.35 2.81 13.29
N SER A 23 -2.31 1.97 12.89
CA SER A 23 -3.63 2.36 12.42
C SER A 23 -4.68 2.65 13.51
N THR A 24 -4.30 2.75 14.78
CA THR A 24 -5.22 2.94 15.92
C THR A 24 -4.78 4.14 16.76
N CYS A 25 -5.75 5.02 17.05
CA CYS A 25 -5.50 6.20 17.87
C CYS A 25 -5.71 5.91 19.35
N ARG A 26 -4.95 6.64 20.18
CA ARG A 26 -5.09 6.56 21.64
C ARG A 26 -6.39 7.20 22.10
N ASP A 27 -6.76 8.32 21.49
CA ASP A 27 -8.04 8.98 21.72
C ASP A 27 -9.15 8.31 20.89
N LYS A 28 -10.31 8.10 21.52
CA LYS A 28 -11.50 7.50 20.88
C LYS A 28 -12.24 8.49 19.98
N ASP A 29 -11.96 9.78 20.13
CA ASP A 29 -12.48 10.84 19.27
C ASP A 29 -11.57 11.17 18.08
N GLU A 30 -10.46 10.44 17.96
CA GLU A 30 -9.57 10.51 16.82
C GLU A 30 -9.67 9.28 15.92
N VAL A 31 -9.31 9.48 14.65
CA VAL A 31 -9.26 8.45 13.63
C VAL A 31 -7.92 8.56 12.90
N ALA A 32 -7.24 7.44 12.73
CA ALA A 32 -5.98 7.37 11.99
C ALA A 32 -6.27 7.51 10.48
N VAL A 33 -5.68 8.52 9.85
CA VAL A 33 -5.86 8.83 8.42
C VAL A 33 -4.52 8.99 7.72
N GLN A 34 -4.55 9.01 6.38
CA GLN A 34 -3.38 9.21 5.56
C GLN A 34 -2.71 10.57 5.83
N ASN A 35 -1.44 10.53 6.22
CA ASN A 35 -0.62 11.71 6.54
C ASN A 35 0.26 12.19 5.37
N LEU A 36 0.76 11.26 4.56
CA LEU A 36 1.77 11.54 3.53
C LEU A 36 1.39 10.96 2.17
N MET A 37 1.86 11.56 1.08
CA MET A 37 1.84 10.90 -0.22
C MET A 37 2.91 9.80 -0.25
N PRO A 38 2.60 8.59 -0.73
CA PRO A 38 3.58 7.53 -0.82
C PRO A 38 4.72 7.84 -1.77
N ASN A 39 5.89 7.32 -1.41
CA ASN A 39 7.04 7.25 -2.31
C ASN A 39 7.39 5.79 -2.64
N SER A 40 8.26 5.57 -3.63
CA SER A 40 8.71 4.24 -4.03
C SER A 40 10.21 4.22 -4.27
N ASN A 41 10.85 3.18 -3.73
CA ASN A 41 12.24 2.82 -4.04
C ASN A 41 12.33 1.68 -5.06
N GLY A 42 11.18 1.24 -5.60
CA GLY A 42 11.08 0.22 -6.64
C GLY A 42 11.32 -1.18 -6.09
N CYS A 43 11.88 -2.08 -6.90
CA CYS A 43 12.07 -3.47 -6.48
C CYS A 43 13.34 -3.66 -5.63
N SER A 44 13.42 -2.95 -4.51
CA SER A 44 14.53 -3.10 -3.57
C SER A 44 14.61 -4.53 -3.04
N LYS A 45 15.82 -5.09 -2.99
CA LYS A 45 16.09 -6.45 -2.53
C LYS A 45 17.18 -6.42 -1.45
N PRO A 46 17.13 -7.33 -0.45
CA PRO A 46 18.22 -7.48 0.50
C PRO A 46 19.56 -7.69 -0.22
N PRO A 47 20.69 -7.19 0.34
CA PRO A 47 22.01 -7.44 -0.22
C PRO A 47 22.27 -8.94 -0.45
N GLY A 48 22.84 -9.30 -1.60
CA GLY A 48 23.14 -10.69 -1.95
C GLY A 48 21.94 -11.53 -2.40
N MET A 49 20.72 -10.99 -2.39
CA MET A 49 19.57 -11.65 -3.01
C MET A 49 19.53 -11.32 -4.49
N GLU A 50 19.69 -12.31 -5.36
CA GLU A 50 19.37 -12.20 -6.78
C GLU A 50 17.99 -12.77 -7.01
N VAL A 51 17.07 -11.93 -7.46
CA VAL A 51 15.79 -12.39 -7.99
C VAL A 51 15.96 -12.34 -9.50
N GLY A 52 16.11 -13.52 -10.11
CA GLY A 52 16.39 -13.67 -11.53
C GLY A 52 15.18 -13.42 -12.42
N GLY A 53 15.41 -13.52 -13.73
CA GLY A 53 14.43 -13.37 -14.81
C GLY A 53 14.41 -11.96 -15.38
N GLU A 54 14.26 -11.84 -16.70
CA GLU A 54 14.28 -10.56 -17.43
C GLU A 54 13.01 -9.70 -17.19
N GLU A 55 12.37 -9.82 -16.02
CA GLU A 55 11.10 -9.15 -15.76
C GLU A 55 11.28 -7.87 -14.96
N ASP A 56 10.97 -6.76 -15.60
CA ASP A 56 10.80 -5.50 -14.91
C ASP A 56 9.44 -5.48 -14.18
N PHE A 57 9.43 -5.91 -12.91
CA PHE A 57 8.27 -5.82 -12.03
C PHE A 57 8.12 -4.47 -11.33
N THR A 58 8.86 -3.44 -11.71
CA THR A 58 8.94 -2.21 -10.91
C THR A 58 7.61 -1.48 -10.78
N TYR A 59 6.70 -1.64 -11.74
CA TYR A 59 5.31 -1.16 -11.61
C TYR A 59 4.59 -1.79 -10.41
N CYS A 60 4.78 -3.11 -10.21
CA CYS A 60 4.20 -3.81 -9.07
C CYS A 60 4.88 -3.45 -7.76
N CYS A 61 6.19 -3.21 -7.78
CA CYS A 61 6.94 -2.77 -6.59
C CYS A 61 6.52 -1.36 -6.15
N ASP A 62 6.39 -0.39 -7.07
CA ASP A 62 5.90 0.95 -6.74
C ASP A 62 4.53 0.92 -6.06
N ARG A 63 3.65 0.09 -6.60
CA ARG A 63 2.31 -0.12 -6.05
C ARG A 63 2.35 -0.79 -4.68
N HIS A 64 3.28 -1.71 -4.45
CA HIS A 64 3.46 -2.37 -3.15
C HIS A 64 3.97 -1.40 -2.10
N ASP A 65 4.99 -0.60 -2.42
CA ASP A 65 5.50 0.48 -1.56
C ASP A 65 4.37 1.46 -1.20
N ALA A 66 3.56 1.86 -2.18
CA ALA A 66 2.41 2.72 -1.96
C ALA A 66 1.32 2.07 -1.10
N CYS A 67 1.14 0.76 -1.21
CA CYS A 67 0.21 0.02 -0.36
C CYS A 67 0.68 -0.04 1.09
N TYR A 68 1.98 -0.29 1.31
CA TYR A 68 2.58 -0.29 2.66
C TYR A 68 2.53 1.10 3.31
N GLN A 69 2.54 2.17 2.53
CA GLN A 69 2.38 3.55 3.00
C GLN A 69 0.91 4.03 2.99
N THR A 70 -0.06 3.18 2.65
CA THR A 70 -1.48 3.55 2.78
C THR A 70 -1.93 3.27 4.21
N CYS A 71 -2.24 4.32 4.97
CA CYS A 71 -2.59 4.21 6.39
C CYS A 71 -3.75 3.25 6.64
N GLY A 72 -3.54 2.26 7.51
CA GLY A 72 -4.54 1.26 7.87
C GLY A 72 -4.81 0.21 6.80
N MET A 73 -3.98 0.11 5.76
CA MET A 73 -4.01 -0.99 4.80
C MET A 73 -3.28 -2.20 5.38
N SER A 74 -3.88 -3.39 5.34
CA SER A 74 -3.24 -4.58 5.93
C SER A 74 -2.07 -5.08 5.10
N LYS A 75 -0.99 -5.52 5.76
CA LYS A 75 0.17 -6.18 5.12
C LYS A 75 -0.26 -7.33 4.22
N LYS A 76 -1.18 -8.19 4.70
CA LYS A 76 -1.73 -9.33 3.95
C LYS A 76 -2.40 -8.91 2.64
N TYR A 77 -3.18 -7.82 2.66
CA TYR A 77 -3.77 -7.29 1.44
C TYR A 77 -2.68 -6.84 0.47
N CYS A 78 -1.72 -6.04 0.92
CA CYS A 78 -0.63 -5.53 0.08
C CYS A 78 0.20 -6.66 -0.55
N GLU A 79 0.55 -7.71 0.20
CA GLU A 79 1.28 -8.87 -0.31
C GLU A 79 0.48 -9.68 -1.35
N SER A 80 -0.83 -9.86 -1.10
CA SER A 80 -1.73 -10.54 -2.03
C SER A 80 -1.89 -9.75 -3.34
N ASP A 81 -2.03 -8.44 -3.20
CA ASP A 81 -2.17 -7.49 -4.30
C ASP A 81 -0.90 -7.41 -5.15
N PHE A 82 0.27 -7.41 -4.50
CA PHE A 82 1.59 -7.45 -5.12
C PHE A 82 1.81 -8.71 -5.95
N GLY A 83 1.60 -9.89 -5.36
CA GLY A 83 1.72 -11.16 -6.09
C GLY A 83 0.73 -11.26 -7.26
N SER A 84 -0.48 -10.73 -7.10
CA SER A 84 -1.47 -10.66 -8.19
C SER A 84 -1.04 -9.74 -9.32
N CYS A 85 -0.43 -8.59 -9.00
CA CYS A 85 0.13 -7.66 -9.97
C CYS A 85 1.23 -8.34 -10.82
N MET A 86 2.19 -8.98 -10.17
CA MET A 86 3.30 -9.65 -10.86
C MET A 86 2.81 -10.80 -11.75
N LYS A 87 1.87 -11.62 -11.26
CA LYS A 87 1.23 -12.67 -12.08
C LYS A 87 0.53 -12.09 -13.30
N ALA A 88 -0.14 -10.95 -13.17
CA ALA A 88 -0.77 -10.28 -14.30
C ALA A 88 0.27 -9.75 -15.30
N MET A 89 1.42 -9.25 -14.85
CA MET A 89 2.55 -8.90 -15.73
C MET A 89 3.08 -10.14 -16.45
N CYS A 90 3.23 -11.29 -15.77
CA CYS A 90 3.62 -12.53 -16.42
C CYS A 90 2.66 -12.98 -17.52
N SER A 91 1.35 -12.80 -17.33
CA SER A 91 0.36 -13.20 -18.32
C SER A 91 0.16 -12.20 -19.48
N GLY A 92 0.77 -11.01 -19.43
CA GLY A 92 0.55 -9.99 -20.46
C GLY A 92 1.82 -9.33 -20.99
N ASN A 93 2.71 -8.94 -20.11
CA ASN A 93 3.96 -8.26 -20.44
C ASN A 93 5.09 -9.26 -20.73
N PHE A 94 5.13 -10.36 -19.99
CA PHE A 94 6.22 -11.36 -20.02
C PHE A 94 5.71 -12.77 -20.35
N GLU A 95 4.69 -12.87 -21.21
CA GLU A 95 3.98 -14.13 -21.50
C GLU A 95 4.87 -15.25 -22.07
N HIS A 96 5.96 -14.87 -22.76
CA HIS A 96 6.92 -15.80 -23.36
C HIS A 96 8.08 -16.15 -22.43
N ASN A 97 8.13 -15.59 -21.21
CA ASN A 97 9.19 -15.89 -20.26
C ASN A 97 8.72 -17.00 -19.29
N PRO A 98 9.27 -18.23 -19.39
CA PRO A 98 8.87 -19.35 -18.54
C PRO A 98 9.25 -19.16 -17.06
N GLY A 99 10.22 -18.28 -16.75
CA GLY A 99 10.68 -17.98 -15.39
C GLY A 99 9.81 -16.98 -14.62
N CYS A 100 8.99 -16.17 -15.32
CA CYS A 100 8.30 -15.02 -14.72
C CYS A 100 7.44 -15.38 -13.50
N LYS A 101 6.66 -16.46 -13.59
CA LYS A 101 5.80 -16.87 -12.48
C LYS A 101 6.62 -17.34 -11.27
N GLY A 102 7.76 -17.98 -11.50
CA GLY A 102 8.69 -18.36 -10.43
C GLY A 102 9.30 -17.14 -9.75
N ALA A 103 9.76 -16.17 -10.54
CA ALA A 103 10.26 -14.89 -10.01
C ALA A 103 9.19 -14.16 -9.19
N ALA A 104 7.94 -14.08 -9.69
CA ALA A 104 6.82 -13.47 -8.98
C ALA A 104 6.53 -14.13 -7.61
N GLU A 105 6.64 -15.46 -7.50
CA GLU A 105 6.48 -16.16 -6.22
C GLU A 105 7.65 -15.88 -5.26
N ILE A 106 8.89 -15.79 -5.77
CA ILE A 106 10.06 -15.43 -4.96
C ILE A 106 9.90 -14.03 -4.37
N TYR A 107 9.50 -13.05 -5.18
CA TYR A 107 9.22 -11.69 -4.68
C TYR A 107 8.13 -11.68 -3.61
N LYS A 108 7.02 -12.39 -3.84
CA LYS A 108 5.93 -12.51 -2.87
C LYS A 108 6.40 -13.16 -1.56
N MET A 109 7.22 -14.21 -1.65
CA MET A 109 7.81 -14.86 -0.49
C MET A 109 8.73 -13.91 0.27
N GLY A 110 9.57 -13.16 -0.44
CA GLY A 110 10.47 -12.16 0.14
C GLY A 110 9.75 -11.12 0.98
N VAL A 111 8.70 -10.47 0.45
CA VAL A 111 7.93 -9.49 1.23
C VAL A 111 7.17 -10.13 2.41
N SER A 112 6.73 -11.39 2.26
CA SER A 112 6.07 -12.12 3.35
C SER A 112 7.03 -12.36 4.52
N MET A 113 8.24 -12.83 4.23
CA MET A 113 9.27 -13.16 5.23
C MET A 113 9.95 -11.92 5.83
N PHE A 114 10.28 -10.93 5.01
CA PHE A 114 11.14 -9.80 5.41
C PHE A 114 10.42 -8.45 5.49
N GLY A 115 9.17 -8.35 5.02
CA GLY A 115 8.42 -7.09 4.97
C GLY A 115 7.79 -6.66 6.30
N GLY A 116 7.99 -7.39 7.41
CA GLY A 116 7.36 -7.09 8.70
C GLY A 116 7.71 -5.71 9.27
N ALA A 117 9.00 -5.49 9.53
CA ALA A 117 9.48 -4.22 10.08
C ALA A 117 9.32 -3.04 9.10
N PRO A 118 9.66 -3.16 7.79
CA PRO A 118 9.40 -2.10 6.83
C PRO A 118 7.93 -1.68 6.76
N TYR A 119 7.00 -2.64 6.79
CA TYR A 119 5.57 -2.35 6.82
C TYR A 119 5.16 -1.54 8.06
N GLN A 120 5.64 -1.93 9.25
CA GLN A 120 5.30 -1.23 10.49
C GLN A 120 5.82 0.22 10.46
N ASN A 121 7.09 0.42 10.11
CA ASN A 121 7.67 1.75 10.01
C ASN A 121 6.92 2.64 8.99
N MET A 122 6.60 2.10 7.81
CA MET A 122 5.84 2.84 6.81
C MET A 122 4.42 3.18 7.26
N GLN A 123 3.76 2.30 8.03
CA GLN A 123 2.47 2.63 8.63
C GLN A 123 2.62 3.76 9.65
N ASP A 124 3.65 3.70 10.51
CA ASP A 124 3.91 4.71 11.55
C ASP A 124 4.14 6.09 10.97
N ASP A 125 4.87 6.18 9.86
CA ASP A 125 5.12 7.44 9.17
C ASP A 125 3.88 7.95 8.41
N SER A 126 3.06 7.01 7.90
CA SER A 126 1.94 7.32 6.99
C SER A 126 0.62 7.59 7.69
N CYS A 127 0.49 7.22 8.96
CA CYS A 127 -0.72 7.43 9.75
C CYS A 127 -0.60 8.66 10.67
N GLU A 128 -1.63 9.50 10.66
CA GLU A 128 -1.80 10.58 11.64
C GLU A 128 -3.18 10.48 12.27
N CYS A 129 -3.23 10.60 13.60
CA CYS A 129 -4.49 10.69 14.33
C CYS A 129 -5.07 12.10 14.23
N VAL A 130 -6.31 12.19 13.76
CA VAL A 130 -7.02 13.47 13.62
C VAL A 130 -8.43 13.34 14.20
N GLY A 131 -9.00 14.46 14.65
CA GLY A 131 -10.41 14.54 15.02
C GLY A 131 -11.33 14.06 13.88
N LYS A 132 -12.44 13.41 14.25
CA LYS A 132 -13.42 12.81 13.32
C LYS A 132 -13.87 13.78 12.22
N GLU A 133 -14.01 15.06 12.54
CA GLU A 133 -14.41 16.13 11.62
C GLU A 133 -13.39 16.41 10.51
N LYS A 134 -12.12 16.03 10.69
CA LYS A 134 -11.04 16.26 9.72
C LYS A 134 -10.87 15.13 8.71
N VAL A 135 -11.49 13.97 8.94
CA VAL A 135 -11.29 12.76 8.10
C VAL A 135 -11.58 13.05 6.63
N VAL A 136 -12.72 13.65 6.33
CA VAL A 136 -13.14 13.93 4.94
C VAL A 136 -12.19 14.92 4.27
N GLY A 137 -11.83 16.01 4.97
CA GLY A 137 -10.91 17.03 4.45
C GLY A 137 -9.51 16.48 4.16
N ARG A 138 -9.04 15.52 4.96
CA ARG A 138 -7.74 14.86 4.75
C ARG A 138 -7.71 14.06 3.45
N TYR A 139 -8.74 13.24 3.19
CA TYR A 139 -8.82 12.50 1.93
C TYR A 139 -9.13 13.38 0.72
N GLN A 140 -9.93 14.44 0.90
CA GLN A 140 -10.17 15.44 -0.15
C GLN A 140 -8.85 16.02 -0.69
N LYS A 141 -7.93 16.39 0.20
CA LYS A 141 -6.59 16.88 -0.18
C LYS A 141 -5.88 15.87 -1.09
N TRP A 142 -5.78 14.63 -0.65
CA TRP A 142 -5.04 13.60 -1.38
C TRP A 142 -5.69 13.21 -2.71
N PHE A 143 -7.02 13.14 -2.78
CA PHE A 143 -7.70 12.88 -4.05
C PHE A 143 -7.41 13.98 -5.08
N ARG A 144 -7.38 15.25 -4.66
CA ARG A 144 -7.00 16.37 -5.53
C ARG A 144 -5.58 16.23 -6.03
N GLU A 145 -4.64 15.94 -5.14
CA GLU A 145 -3.23 15.79 -5.51
C GLU A 145 -3.02 14.65 -6.53
N ILE A 146 -3.66 13.50 -6.33
CA ILE A 146 -3.57 12.38 -7.27
C ILE A 146 -4.21 12.73 -8.63
N TYR A 147 -5.36 13.41 -8.66
CA TYR A 147 -5.95 13.78 -9.93
C TYR A 147 -5.13 14.85 -10.67
N LYS A 148 -4.51 15.79 -9.94
CA LYS A 148 -3.61 16.79 -10.54
C LYS A 148 -2.41 16.13 -11.21
N SER A 149 -1.84 15.08 -10.63
CA SER A 149 -0.70 14.36 -11.25
C SER A 149 -1.09 13.64 -12.55
N SER A 150 -2.39 13.44 -12.80
CA SER A 150 -2.89 12.75 -14.00
C SER A 150 -3.15 13.67 -15.21
N GLY A 151 -2.98 14.99 -15.05
CA GLY A 151 -3.18 15.96 -16.12
C GLY A 151 -4.65 16.25 -16.47
N LEU A 152 -5.59 15.92 -15.58
CA LEU A 152 -7.00 16.31 -15.72
C LEU A 152 -7.15 17.84 -15.52
N GLY A 153 -8.15 18.43 -16.17
CA GLY A 153 -8.48 19.86 -15.98
C GLY A 153 -9.16 20.12 -14.64
N ASP A 154 -8.97 21.32 -14.08
CA ASP A 154 -9.43 21.67 -12.73
C ASP A 154 -10.93 21.40 -12.51
N ASP A 155 -11.80 21.78 -13.44
CA ASP A 155 -13.26 21.54 -13.31
C ASP A 155 -13.60 20.05 -13.18
N GLU A 156 -12.93 19.18 -13.96
CA GLU A 156 -13.11 17.73 -13.89
C GLU A 156 -12.56 17.16 -12.56
N ILE A 157 -11.48 17.75 -12.03
CA ILE A 157 -10.93 17.37 -10.71
C ILE A 157 -11.95 17.71 -9.62
N GLU A 158 -12.49 18.93 -9.63
CA GLU A 158 -13.49 19.36 -8.65
C GLU A 158 -14.74 18.48 -8.68
N GLU A 159 -15.25 18.14 -9.87
CA GLU A 159 -16.41 17.26 -10.02
C GLU A 159 -16.16 15.86 -9.42
N LYS A 160 -15.03 15.24 -9.78
CA LYS A 160 -14.69 13.90 -9.27
C LYS A 160 -14.44 13.90 -7.77
N VAL A 161 -13.70 14.88 -7.26
CA VAL A 161 -13.40 14.99 -5.83
C VAL A 161 -14.67 15.30 -5.06
N GLY A 162 -15.51 16.22 -5.53
CA GLY A 162 -16.80 16.54 -4.93
C GLY A 162 -17.71 15.32 -4.83
N THR A 163 -17.75 14.49 -5.88
CA THR A 163 -18.50 13.22 -5.86
C THR A 163 -18.00 12.25 -4.79
N LEU A 164 -16.67 12.12 -4.63
CA LEU A 164 -16.09 11.22 -3.62
C LEU A 164 -16.32 11.76 -2.20
N VAL A 165 -16.09 13.05 -1.99
CA VAL A 165 -16.24 13.73 -0.70
C VAL A 165 -17.71 13.79 -0.26
N GLY A 166 -18.64 14.03 -1.19
CA GLY A 166 -20.07 14.00 -0.91
C GLY A 166 -20.51 12.65 -0.34
N LYS A 167 -20.05 11.54 -0.94
CA LYS A 167 -20.30 10.18 -0.41
C LYS A 167 -19.70 9.98 0.98
N MET A 168 -18.52 10.54 1.24
CA MET A 168 -17.87 10.42 2.55
C MET A 168 -18.56 11.24 3.64
N GLY A 169 -19.14 12.40 3.29
CA GLY A 169 -19.83 13.28 4.25
C GLY A 169 -21.10 12.68 4.86
N GLU A 170 -21.68 11.67 4.22
CA GLU A 170 -22.85 10.92 4.72
C GLU A 170 -22.46 9.75 5.64
N MET A 171 -21.16 9.49 5.81
CA MET A 171 -20.65 8.33 6.55
C MET A 171 -20.15 8.73 7.94
N GLU A 172 -20.30 7.81 8.90
CA GLU A 172 -19.56 7.87 10.16
C GLU A 172 -18.05 7.91 9.91
N ALA A 173 -17.29 8.59 10.78
CA ALA A 173 -15.87 8.89 10.55
C ALA A 173 -14.99 7.65 10.28
N SER A 174 -15.27 6.50 10.90
CA SER A 174 -14.55 5.26 10.66
C SER A 174 -14.83 4.69 9.26
N ALA A 175 -16.10 4.72 8.82
CA ALA A 175 -16.52 4.30 7.49
C ALA A 175 -16.00 5.25 6.41
N ALA A 176 -16.06 6.56 6.66
CA ALA A 176 -15.43 7.56 5.81
C ALA A 176 -13.92 7.31 5.68
N ARG A 177 -13.23 6.98 6.78
CA ARG A 177 -11.81 6.62 6.74
C ARG A 177 -11.54 5.38 5.91
N ASP A 178 -12.32 4.32 6.07
CA ASP A 178 -12.15 3.08 5.31
C ASP A 178 -12.42 3.29 3.81
N PHE A 179 -13.48 4.03 3.46
CA PHE A 179 -13.76 4.43 2.09
C PHE A 179 -12.62 5.28 1.51
N GLY A 180 -12.13 6.25 2.30
CA GLY A 180 -11.03 7.13 1.96
C GLY A 180 -9.76 6.36 1.64
N ARG A 181 -9.35 5.46 2.54
CA ARG A 181 -8.18 4.56 2.39
C ARG A 181 -8.27 3.75 1.11
N ASP A 182 -9.39 3.08 0.91
CA ASP A 182 -9.57 2.17 -0.23
C ASP A 182 -9.60 2.93 -1.55
N THR A 183 -10.23 4.11 -1.56
CA THR A 183 -10.29 5.00 -2.72
C THR A 183 -8.93 5.59 -3.03
N PHE A 184 -8.20 6.06 -2.01
CA PHE A 184 -6.84 6.60 -2.14
C PHE A 184 -5.92 5.60 -2.84
N TYR A 185 -5.85 4.37 -2.32
CA TYR A 185 -5.02 3.33 -2.94
C TYR A 185 -5.52 2.93 -4.34
N LYS A 186 -6.85 2.88 -4.57
CA LYS A 186 -7.39 2.64 -5.92
C LYS A 186 -6.98 3.72 -6.92
N LEU A 187 -6.95 4.98 -6.50
CA LEU A 187 -6.52 6.09 -7.34
C LEU A 187 -5.02 6.00 -7.63
N LEU A 188 -4.18 5.71 -6.63
CA LEU A 188 -2.74 5.50 -6.84
C LEU A 188 -2.43 4.37 -7.84
N LYS A 189 -3.22 3.29 -7.84
CA LYS A 189 -3.07 2.22 -8.84
C LYS A 189 -3.41 2.65 -10.26
N LYS A 190 -4.30 3.63 -10.40
CA LYS A 190 -4.79 4.14 -11.69
C LYS A 190 -3.91 5.28 -12.22
N TYR A 191 -3.43 6.11 -11.31
CA TYR A 191 -2.64 7.31 -11.54
C TYR A 191 -1.32 7.16 -10.78
N ASP A 192 -0.51 6.18 -11.18
CA ASP A 192 0.76 5.83 -10.56
C ASP A 192 1.82 6.95 -10.68
N GLU A 193 1.58 7.93 -11.54
CA GLU A 193 2.37 9.17 -11.60
C GLU A 193 2.34 9.97 -10.29
N ALA A 194 1.31 9.76 -9.45
CA ALA A 194 1.21 10.39 -8.14
C ALA A 194 2.19 9.81 -7.11
N ILE A 195 2.76 8.62 -7.35
CA ILE A 195 3.71 7.98 -6.44
C ILE A 195 5.09 8.61 -6.66
N THR A 196 5.64 9.23 -5.61
CA THR A 196 6.95 9.89 -5.70
C THR A 196 8.05 8.85 -5.86
N LYS A 197 8.88 8.95 -6.90
CA LYS A 197 10.01 8.03 -7.11
C LYS A 197 11.24 8.59 -6.44
N VAL A 198 11.83 7.88 -5.49
CA VAL A 198 13.03 8.35 -4.78
C VAL A 198 14.29 8.11 -5.60
N ASP A 199 15.33 8.91 -5.33
CA ASP A 199 16.64 8.76 -5.97
C ASP A 199 17.26 7.39 -5.65
N GLY A 200 17.95 6.79 -6.63
CA GLY A 200 18.54 5.46 -6.48
C GLY A 200 17.54 4.30 -6.56
N ARG A 201 16.27 4.56 -6.91
CA ARG A 201 15.24 3.54 -7.13
C ARG A 201 15.70 2.43 -8.07
N VAL A 202 15.41 1.19 -7.67
CA VAL A 202 15.65 -0.01 -8.50
C VAL A 202 14.52 -0.14 -9.52
N GLY A 203 14.86 -0.04 -10.80
CA GLY A 203 13.91 -0.09 -11.92
C GLY A 203 13.51 1.29 -12.42
N ARG A 204 13.85 1.63 -13.67
CA ARG A 204 13.81 3.03 -14.15
C ARG A 204 12.57 3.39 -14.96
N ASN A 205 12.00 2.48 -15.77
CA ASN A 205 10.78 2.74 -16.55
C ASN A 205 9.98 1.45 -16.76
N PRO A 206 9.20 1.01 -15.74
CA PRO A 206 8.50 -0.25 -15.84
C PRO A 206 7.35 -0.19 -16.85
N PRO A 207 7.09 -1.29 -17.59
CA PRO A 207 5.93 -1.34 -18.45
C PRO A 207 4.66 -1.44 -17.58
N ARG A 208 3.64 -0.64 -17.92
CA ARG A 208 2.32 -0.78 -17.28
C ARG A 208 1.68 -2.12 -17.64
N LEU A 209 0.77 -2.59 -16.78
CA LEU A 209 -0.07 -3.75 -17.08
C LEU A 209 -0.80 -3.53 -18.40
N LYS A 210 -0.61 -4.44 -19.36
CA LYS A 210 -1.40 -4.42 -20.59
C LYS A 210 -2.89 -4.58 -20.25
N LYS A 211 -3.71 -3.62 -20.68
CA LYS A 211 -5.18 -3.74 -20.53
C LYS A 211 -5.63 -5.01 -21.25
N LYS A 212 -6.33 -5.91 -20.56
CA LYS A 212 -6.98 -7.06 -21.22
C LYS A 212 -7.89 -6.53 -22.33
N LYS A 213 -7.65 -6.91 -23.59
CA LYS A 213 -8.59 -6.65 -24.68
C LYS A 213 -9.91 -7.31 -24.27
N LYS A 214 -10.99 -6.54 -24.11
CA LYS A 214 -12.33 -7.13 -23.98
C LYS A 214 -12.55 -7.98 -25.22
N ALA A 215 -12.69 -9.29 -25.05
CA ALA A 215 -13.11 -10.15 -26.15
C ALA A 215 -14.46 -9.61 -26.63
N LYS A 216 -14.51 -9.09 -27.86
CA LYS A 216 -15.79 -8.84 -28.54
C LYS A 216 -16.39 -10.22 -28.78
N THR A 217 -17.32 -10.64 -27.93
CA THR A 217 -18.19 -11.76 -28.24
C THR A 217 -18.98 -11.35 -29.49
N LYS A 218 -18.54 -11.81 -30.67
CA LYS A 218 -19.39 -11.81 -31.86
C LYS A 218 -20.55 -12.76 -31.52
N LYS A 219 -21.72 -12.19 -31.25
CA LYS A 219 -22.97 -12.95 -31.29
C LYS A 219 -23.13 -13.38 -32.75
N GLY A 220 -22.83 -14.64 -33.03
CA GLY A 220 -23.07 -15.24 -34.33
C GLY A 220 -24.57 -15.42 -34.52
N GLU A 221 -25.08 -14.89 -35.62
CA GLU A 221 -26.35 -15.30 -36.21
C GLU A 221 -26.18 -16.73 -36.75
N LEU A 222 -27.09 -17.62 -36.34
CA LEU A 222 -27.60 -18.77 -37.09
C LEU A 222 -28.89 -19.24 -36.43
#